data_AF-A0A379WYI6-F1
#
_entry.id   AF-A0A379WYI6-F1
#
_cell.length_a   1.000
_cell.length_b   1.000
_cell.length_c   1.000
_cell.angle_alpha   90.00
_cell.angle_beta   90.00
_cell.angle_gamma   90.00
#
_symmetry.space_group_name_H-M   'P 1'
#
loop_
_entity.id
_entity.type
_entity.pdbx_description
1 polymer ?
#
loop_
_entity_poly.entity_id
_entity_poly.type
_entity_poly.pdbx_seq_one_letter_code
_entity_poly.pdbx_strand_id
1 'polypeptide(L)'
;MPCPLRPGRLLPRCWATRPRNITLVVTEWRLPRVLMALLIGAALGVSGAIFQSLMRNPLGSPDVMGFNTGAWSGVLVAMVLFGQHLTAIALAAMAGGIVNVIDCLAARLA
;
A
#
# COMPACT_ATOMS: atom_id res chain seq x y z
N MET A 1 6.20 11.71 -29.24
CA MET A 1 5.45 10.77 -30.09
C MET A 1 5.21 9.49 -29.29
N PRO A 2 3.97 9.12 -28.97
CA PRO A 2 3.70 7.90 -28.22
C PRO A 2 3.75 6.70 -29.17
N CYS A 3 4.87 5.98 -29.17
CA CYS A 3 4.91 4.66 -29.79
C CYS A 3 4.04 3.70 -28.94
N PRO A 4 3.02 3.06 -29.51
CA PRO A 4 2.21 2.09 -28.79
C PRO A 4 3.04 0.81 -28.64
N LEU A 5 3.63 0.60 -27.46
CA LEU A 5 4.35 -0.64 -27.16
C LEU A 5 3.32 -1.72 -26.81
N ARG A 6 2.97 -2.55 -27.80
CA ARG A 6 2.21 -3.78 -27.62
C ARG A 6 2.91 -4.66 -26.55
N PRO A 7 2.28 -4.97 -25.40
CA PRO A 7 2.91 -5.71 -24.30
C PRO A 7 3.47 -7.08 -24.72
N GLY A 8 2.80 -7.74 -25.66
CA GLY A 8 3.09 -9.12 -26.07
C GLY A 8 4.41 -9.36 -26.83
N ARG A 9 5.20 -8.34 -27.16
CA ARG A 9 6.50 -8.49 -27.84
C ARG A 9 7.69 -7.85 -27.11
N LEU A 10 7.54 -7.57 -25.81
CA LEU A 10 8.61 -6.96 -25.00
C LEU A 10 9.47 -7.98 -24.24
N LEU A 11 8.93 -9.15 -23.90
CA LEU A 11 9.64 -10.18 -23.11
C LEU A 11 10.97 -10.64 -23.74
N PRO A 12 11.04 -10.97 -25.06
CA PRO A 12 12.29 -11.42 -25.67
C PRO A 12 13.31 -10.28 -25.84
N ARG A 13 12.83 -9.03 -25.92
CA ARG A 13 13.65 -7.86 -26.28
C ARG A 13 14.14 -7.11 -25.05
N CYS A 14 13.61 -7.39 -23.87
CA CYS A 14 14.08 -6.84 -22.59
C CYS A 14 15.43 -7.42 -22.17
N TRP A 15 15.81 -8.60 -22.69
CA TRP A 15 17.09 -9.25 -22.42
C TRP A 15 18.08 -9.18 -23.60
N ALA A 16 17.62 -8.81 -24.80
CA ALA A 16 18.47 -8.59 -25.97
C ALA A 16 18.86 -7.10 -26.10
N THR A 17 20.09 -6.78 -25.69
CA THR A 17 20.94 -5.61 -26.06
C THR A 17 20.18 -4.32 -26.43
N ARG A 18 20.00 -3.40 -25.46
CA ARG A 18 19.32 -2.10 -25.64
C ARG A 18 20.23 -0.89 -25.36
N PRO A 19 20.01 0.24 -26.06
CA PRO A 19 20.75 1.49 -25.84
C PRO A 19 20.52 2.07 -24.44
N ARG A 20 21.60 2.61 -23.85
CA ARG A 20 21.78 2.94 -22.42
C ARG A 20 20.71 3.87 -21.80
N ASN A 21 20.04 4.72 -22.57
CA ASN A 21 19.02 5.65 -22.00
C ASN A 21 17.65 5.01 -21.75
N ILE A 22 17.30 3.95 -22.49
CA ILE A 22 15.97 3.32 -22.40
C ILE A 22 15.97 2.29 -21.27
N THR A 23 17.12 1.65 -21.03
CA THR A 23 17.30 0.70 -19.94
C THR A 23 17.07 1.37 -18.59
N LEU A 24 17.72 2.51 -18.31
CA LEU A 24 17.60 3.26 -17.05
C LEU A 24 16.14 3.59 -16.69
N VAL A 25 15.34 4.12 -17.63
CA VAL A 25 13.94 4.46 -17.36
C VAL A 25 13.07 3.22 -17.11
N VAL A 26 13.34 2.09 -17.78
CA VAL A 26 12.54 0.88 -17.58
C VAL A 26 12.96 0.14 -16.31
N THR A 27 14.26 0.05 -16.01
CA THR A 27 14.80 -0.67 -14.85
C THR A 27 14.72 0.13 -13.56
N GLU A 28 15.01 1.43 -13.56
CA GLU A 28 14.94 2.25 -12.33
C GLU A 28 13.53 2.76 -12.01
N TRP A 29 12.64 2.98 -12.99
CA TRP A 29 11.35 3.63 -12.71
C TRP A 29 10.15 2.69 -12.83
N ARG A 30 10.14 1.81 -13.83
CA ARG A 30 8.98 0.93 -14.09
C ARG A 30 9.07 -0.39 -13.34
N LEU A 31 10.24 -1.03 -13.36
CA LEU A 31 10.46 -2.31 -12.70
C LEU A 31 10.18 -2.26 -11.18
N PRO A 32 10.70 -1.30 -10.39
CA PRO A 32 10.45 -1.26 -8.95
C PRO A 32 9.00 -0.95 -8.63
N ARG A 33 8.31 -0.10 -9.43
CA ARG A 33 6.89 0.20 -9.20
C ARG A 33 5.99 -1.02 -9.47
N VAL A 34 6.29 -1.81 -10.50
CA VAL A 34 5.56 -3.07 -10.77
C VAL A 34 5.81 -4.08 -9.66
N LEU A 35 7.05 -4.21 -9.20
CA LEU A 35 7.40 -5.09 -8.08
C LEU A 35 6.66 -4.69 -6.80
N MET A 36 6.69 -3.41 -6.44
CA MET A 36 5.97 -2.89 -5.27
C MET A 36 4.45 -3.06 -5.41
N ALA A 37 3.88 -2.82 -6.58
CA ALA A 37 2.45 -3.03 -6.81
C ALA A 37 2.05 -4.51 -6.63
N LEU A 38 2.89 -5.44 -7.09
CA LEU A 38 2.64 -6.87 -6.95
C LEU A 38 2.79 -7.34 -5.49
N LEU A 39 3.82 -6.86 -4.79
CA LEU A 39 4.05 -7.18 -3.37
C LEU A 39 2.97 -6.59 -2.47
N ILE A 40 2.66 -5.30 -2.61
CA ILE A 40 1.63 -4.62 -1.82
C ILE A 40 0.24 -5.21 -2.13
N GLY A 41 -0.06 -5.46 -3.41
CA GLY A 41 -1.32 -6.08 -3.81
C GLY A 41 -1.50 -7.48 -3.23
N ALA A 42 -0.45 -8.32 -3.26
CA ALA A 42 -0.47 -9.64 -2.63
C ALA A 42 -0.66 -9.55 -1.11
N ALA A 43 0.06 -8.64 -0.44
CA ALA A 43 -0.05 -8.44 1.01
C ALA A 43 -1.45 -7.95 1.42
N LEU A 44 -2.03 -7.00 0.69
CA LEU A 44 -3.39 -6.52 0.91
C LEU A 44 -4.44 -7.61 0.66
N GLY A 45 -4.26 -8.42 -0.39
CA GLY A 45 -5.14 -9.56 -0.67
C GLY A 45 -5.14 -10.61 0.44
N VAL A 46 -3.96 -10.99 0.94
CA VAL A 46 -3.83 -11.93 2.06
C VAL A 46 -4.43 -11.36 3.34
N SER A 47 -4.14 -10.11 3.66
CA SER A 47 -4.72 -9.41 4.82
C SER A 47 -6.25 -9.40 4.76
N GLY A 48 -6.83 -9.04 3.61
CA GLY A 48 -8.27 -9.06 3.38
C GLY A 48 -8.90 -10.45 3.56
N ALA A 49 -8.27 -11.50 3.02
CA ALA A 49 -8.75 -12.87 3.16
C ALA A 49 -8.74 -13.35 4.63
N ILE A 50 -7.73 -12.95 5.41
CA ILE A 50 -7.65 -13.23 6.84
C ILE A 50 -8.78 -12.50 7.59
N PHE A 51 -9.00 -11.20 7.32
CA PHE A 51 -10.07 -10.42 7.95
C PHE A 51 -11.46 -10.97 7.62
N GLN A 52 -11.71 -11.33 6.37
CA GLN A 52 -12.97 -11.95 5.94
C GLN A 52 -13.22 -13.28 6.67
N SER A 53 -12.16 -14.09 6.86
CA SER A 53 -12.22 -15.37 7.58
C SER A 53 -12.48 -15.18 9.08
N LEU A 54 -11.85 -14.18 9.70
CA LEU A 54 -12.00 -13.85 11.12
C LEU A 54 -13.41 -13.33 11.44
N MET A 55 -13.92 -12.42 10.61
CA MET A 55 -15.28 -11.87 10.73
C MET A 55 -16.37 -12.88 10.36
N ARG A 56 -15.99 -14.01 9.69
CA ARG A 56 -16.91 -14.93 9.01
C ARG A 56 -17.93 -14.19 8.14
N ASN A 57 -17.51 -13.04 7.59
CA ASN A 57 -18.33 -12.16 6.78
C ASN A 57 -17.52 -11.78 5.53
N PRO A 58 -17.93 -12.24 4.34
CA PRO A 58 -17.22 -11.93 3.09
C PRO A 58 -17.26 -10.44 2.71
N LEU A 59 -18.11 -9.63 3.36
CA LEU A 59 -18.17 -8.17 3.23
C LEU A 59 -17.35 -7.43 4.30
N GLY A 60 -16.74 -8.15 5.24
CA GLY A 60 -15.90 -7.57 6.29
C GLY A 60 -14.59 -7.06 5.70
N SER A 61 -14.35 -5.75 5.80
CA SER A 61 -13.09 -5.11 5.42
C SER A 61 -12.49 -4.37 6.62
N PRO A 62 -11.15 -4.22 6.68
CA PRO A 62 -10.49 -3.49 7.77
C PRO A 62 -10.90 -2.00 7.84
N ASP A 63 -11.46 -1.45 6.75
CA ASP A 63 -12.02 -0.10 6.72
C ASP A 63 -13.25 0.04 7.63
N VAL A 64 -14.06 -1.01 7.76
CA VAL A 64 -15.26 -1.03 8.62
C VAL A 64 -14.91 -0.96 10.11
N MET A 65 -13.72 -1.42 10.51
CA MET A 65 -13.21 -1.31 11.88
C MET A 65 -12.58 0.06 12.19
N GLY A 66 -12.55 1.00 11.23
CA GLY A 66 -12.01 2.33 11.45
C GLY A 66 -10.49 2.40 11.51
N PHE A 67 -9.76 1.39 11.01
CA PHE A 67 -8.29 1.44 10.97
C PHE A 67 -7.78 2.61 10.12
N ASN A 68 -8.42 2.84 8.97
CA ASN A 68 -8.05 3.90 8.04
C ASN A 68 -8.35 5.29 8.63
N THR A 69 -9.50 5.48 9.25
CA THR A 69 -9.85 6.74 9.94
C THR A 69 -8.91 7.03 11.12
N GLY A 70 -8.48 5.99 11.85
CA GLY A 70 -7.43 6.11 12.88
C GLY A 70 -6.06 6.49 12.30
N ALA A 71 -5.67 5.89 11.19
CA ALA A 71 -4.40 6.19 10.54
C ALA A 71 -4.34 7.64 10.01
N TRP A 72 -5.39 8.10 9.30
CA TRP A 72 -5.43 9.48 8.79
C TRP A 72 -5.48 10.53 9.88
N SER A 73 -6.21 10.29 10.98
CA SER A 73 -6.20 11.19 12.12
C SER A 73 -4.82 11.25 12.79
N GLY A 74 -4.13 10.12 12.93
CA GLY A 74 -2.74 10.08 13.40
C GLY A 74 -1.78 10.86 12.49
N VAL A 75 -1.92 10.72 11.17
CA VAL A 75 -1.17 11.50 10.17
C VAL A 75 -1.42 13.01 10.35
N LEU A 76 -2.68 13.42 10.48
CA LEU A 76 -3.06 14.83 10.67
C LEU A 76 -2.43 15.40 11.95
N VAL A 77 -2.51 14.68 13.07
CA VAL A 77 -1.88 15.10 14.33
C VAL A 77 -0.37 15.24 14.17
N ALA A 78 0.29 14.27 13.52
CA ALA A 78 1.74 14.34 13.31
C ALA A 78 2.14 15.46 12.36
N MET A 79 1.36 15.74 11.31
CA MET A 79 1.62 16.86 10.41
C MET A 79 1.50 18.21 11.12
N VAL A 80 0.55 18.35 12.04
CA VAL A 80 0.37 19.58 12.82
C VAL A 80 1.49 19.78 13.84
N LEU A 81 1.94 18.71 14.52
CA LEU A 81 2.93 18.81 15.59
C LEU A 81 4.38 18.74 15.11
N PHE A 82 4.66 17.92 14.11
CA PHE A 82 6.02 17.59 13.64
C PHE A 82 6.25 17.99 12.16
N GLY A 83 5.28 18.60 11.49
CA GLY A 83 5.43 19.03 10.10
C GLY A 83 5.57 17.88 9.10
N GLN A 84 6.47 18.02 8.12
CA GLN A 84 6.66 17.07 7.01
C GLN A 84 7.68 15.95 7.31
N HIS A 85 7.93 15.63 8.58
CA HIS A 85 8.82 14.53 8.94
C HIS A 85 8.20 13.16 8.60
N LEU A 86 8.68 12.54 7.51
CA LEU A 86 8.13 11.29 6.96
C LEU A 86 8.05 10.15 8.00
N THR A 87 9.08 10.02 8.85
CA THR A 87 9.13 9.00 9.90
C THR A 87 8.09 9.23 10.99
N ALA A 88 7.92 10.48 11.42
CA ALA A 88 6.91 10.86 12.42
C ALA A 88 5.49 10.61 11.89
N ILE A 89 5.24 10.97 10.63
CA ILE A 89 3.95 10.73 9.96
C ILE A 89 3.65 9.23 9.86
N ALA A 90 4.62 8.42 9.45
CA ALA A 90 4.44 6.97 9.32
C ALA A 90 4.16 6.29 10.67
N LEU A 91 4.92 6.65 11.72
CA LEU A 91 4.73 6.10 13.05
C LEU A 91 3.39 6.54 13.66
N ALA A 92 3.00 7.79 13.48
CA ALA A 92 1.71 8.29 13.97
C ALA A 92 0.52 7.67 13.22
N ALA A 93 0.66 7.41 11.91
CA ALA A 93 -0.34 6.68 11.14
C ALA A 93 -0.54 5.25 11.70
N MET A 94 0.55 4.54 11.99
CA MET A 94 0.50 3.21 12.58
C MET A 94 -0.13 3.25 13.97
N ALA A 95 0.30 4.18 14.83
CA ALA A 95 -0.23 4.33 16.18
C ALA A 95 -1.74 4.65 16.17
N GLY A 96 -2.17 5.62 15.36
CA GLY A 96 -3.58 6.02 15.26
C GLY A 96 -4.47 4.88 14.74
N GLY A 97 -4.00 4.12 13.75
CA GLY A 97 -4.72 2.94 13.26
C GLY A 97 -4.89 1.84 14.31
N ILE A 98 -3.83 1.56 15.08
CA ILE A 98 -3.86 0.56 16.16
C ILE A 98 -4.81 0.99 17.28
N VAL A 99 -4.74 2.26 17.71
CA VAL A 99 -5.62 2.79 18.77
C VAL A 99 -7.08 2.64 18.39
N ASN A 100 -7.47 2.98 17.16
CA ASN A 100 -8.87 2.84 16.73
C ASN A 100 -9.35 1.39 16.71
N VAL A 101 -8.50 0.45 16.29
CA VAL A 101 -8.85 -0.98 16.30
C VAL A 101 -9.00 -1.50 17.74
N ILE A 102 -8.12 -1.09 18.66
CA ILE A 102 -8.22 -1.44 20.07
C ILE A 102 -9.48 -0.86 20.68
N ASP A 103 -9.80 0.40 20.40
CA ASP A 103 -11.00 1.07 20.92
C ASP A 103 -12.28 0.38 20.44
N CYS A 104 -12.35 0.05 19.15
CA CYS A 104 -13.47 -0.71 18.60
C CYS A 104 -13.60 -2.11 19.23
N LEU A 105 -12.47 -2.77 19.55
CA LEU A 105 -12.48 -4.07 20.22
C LEU A 105 -12.90 -3.95 21.69
N ALA A 106 -12.43 -2.93 22.40
CA ALA A 106 -12.79 -2.64 23.78
C ALA A 106 -14.29 -2.34 23.90
N ALA A 107 -14.85 -1.53 22.98
CA ALA A 107 -16.28 -1.24 22.90
C ALA A 107 -17.15 -2.48 22.62
N ARG A 108 -16.59 -3.54 22.04
CA ARG A 108 -17.29 -4.82 21.79
C ARG A 108 -17.28 -5.72 23.03
N LEU A 109 -16.34 -5.52 23.96
CA LEU A 109 -16.15 -6.34 25.17
C LEU A 109 -16.82 -5.73 26.41
N ALA A 110 -17.17 -4.45 26.38
CA ALA A 110 -17.97 -3.74 27.38
C ALA A 110 -19.47 -3.92 27.14
#